data_AF-A1VLT4-F1
#
_entry.id   AF-A1VLT4-F1
#
_cell.length_a   1.000
_cell.length_b   1.000
_cell.length_c   1.000
_cell.angle_alpha   90.00
_cell.angle_beta   90.00
_cell.angle_gamma   90.00
#
_symmetry.space_group_name_H-M   'P 1'
#
loop_
_entity.id
_entity.type
_entity.pdbx_description
1 polymer ?
#
loop_
_entity_poly.entity_id
_entity_poly.type
_entity_poly.pdbx_seq_one_letter_code
_entity_poly.pdbx_strand_id
1 'polypeptide(L)'
;MPSIHLQSHKNRLLAVALAVLVVTGVSVAVFGVSASRAQTDAAAGAVAEAPATPVSVAAVVQSDVAAWDEFSGRLEAVERVDIRSRVAGTIQATHFREGALVKKGDLLLTIDPAPYAAEVERADAQVAAAQARVAQAKGEHERSQRLWS
;
A
#
# COMPACT_ATOMS: atom_id res chain seq x y z
N MET A 1 38.27 -0.21 -13.46
CA MET A 1 39.29 0.85 -13.25
C MET A 1 38.68 1.89 -12.31
N PRO A 2 39.39 2.39 -11.28
CA PRO A 2 40.20 1.70 -10.29
C PRO A 2 39.66 1.92 -8.85
N SER A 3 40.14 1.07 -7.95
CA SER A 3 39.85 0.96 -6.53
C SER A 3 40.62 1.99 -5.71
N ILE A 4 40.03 2.53 -4.63
CA ILE A 4 40.80 3.17 -3.54
C ILE A 4 40.21 2.72 -2.20
N HIS A 5 40.81 1.66 -1.68
CA HIS A 5 40.84 1.32 -0.25
C HIS A 5 41.94 2.18 0.39
N LEU A 6 41.68 2.81 1.54
CA LEU A 6 42.78 3.21 2.42
C LEU A 6 42.43 3.00 3.90
N GLN A 7 43.29 2.22 4.53
CA GLN A 7 43.13 1.56 5.80
C GLN A 7 44.04 2.20 6.86
N SER A 8 43.53 2.19 8.10
CA SER A 8 44.10 2.63 9.37
C SER A 8 45.59 2.34 9.64
N HIS A 9 46.36 3.38 9.99
CA HIS A 9 47.75 3.29 10.51
C HIS A 9 47.95 3.92 11.90
N LYS A 10 46.92 3.94 12.76
CA LYS A 10 47.01 4.64 14.06
C LYS A 10 47.83 3.92 15.15
N ASN A 11 48.22 2.66 14.97
CA ASN A 11 48.83 1.88 16.06
C ASN A 11 50.36 1.65 15.97
N ARG A 12 51.08 2.28 15.02
CA ARG A 12 52.54 2.12 14.89
C ARG A 12 53.36 3.33 15.36
N LEU A 13 52.73 4.48 15.54
CA LEU A 13 53.40 5.72 15.97
C LEU A 13 53.58 5.81 17.49
N LEU A 14 52.80 5.05 18.27
CA LEU A 14 52.90 5.04 19.74
C LEU A 14 54.10 4.24 20.29
N ALA A 15 54.77 3.42 19.48
CA ALA A 15 55.86 2.55 19.96
C ALA A 15 57.28 3.13 19.77
N VAL A 16 57.46 4.19 18.98
CA VAL A 16 58.81 4.70 18.63
C VAL A 16 59.23 5.88 19.52
N ALA A 17 58.28 6.52 20.21
CA ALA A 17 58.53 7.71 21.04
C ALA A 17 59.24 7.42 22.39
N LEU A 18 59.40 6.16 22.81
CA LEU A 18 59.96 5.84 24.14
C LEU A 18 61.47 5.47 24.13
N ALA A 19 62.13 5.34 22.96
CA ALA A 19 63.41 4.61 22.88
C ALA A 19 64.69 5.42 22.60
N VAL A 20 64.66 6.72 22.22
CA VAL A 20 65.90 7.41 21.78
C VAL A 20 66.32 8.59 22.69
N LEU A 21 65.58 8.84 23.78
CA LEU A 21 65.95 9.81 24.82
C LEU A 21 67.18 9.39 25.67
N VAL A 22 67.83 8.25 25.36
CA VAL A 22 68.94 7.69 26.16
C VAL A 22 70.33 8.00 25.58
N VAL A 23 70.46 8.55 24.37
CA VAL A 23 71.78 8.83 23.74
C VAL A 23 72.18 10.32 23.85
N THR A 24 72.08 10.85 25.06
CA THR A 24 72.66 12.15 25.49
C THR A 24 73.77 11.99 26.52
N GLY A 25 74.36 10.80 26.65
CA GLY A 25 75.44 10.54 27.59
C GLY A 25 76.76 10.25 26.88
N VAL A 26 77.81 10.99 27.24
CA VAL A 26 79.24 10.67 27.00
C VAL A 26 79.77 11.11 25.63
N SER A 27 80.51 12.23 25.56
CA SER A 27 81.93 12.25 25.06
C SER A 27 82.54 13.60 24.60
N VAL A 28 81.91 14.78 24.69
CA VAL A 28 82.63 16.03 24.32
C VAL A 28 82.53 17.13 25.36
N ALA A 29 83.04 16.83 26.55
CA ALA A 29 83.60 17.81 27.47
C ALA A 29 85.13 17.65 27.39
N VAL A 30 85.87 18.58 26.76
CA VAL A 30 87.33 18.85 27.00
C VAL A 30 87.97 19.97 26.12
N PHE A 31 87.27 20.67 25.23
CA PHE A 31 87.84 21.87 24.55
C PHE A 31 86.81 23.01 24.61
N GLY A 32 86.88 24.03 25.47
CA GLY A 32 88.04 24.66 26.08
C GLY A 32 88.38 25.94 25.32
N VAL A 33 87.71 27.04 25.68
CA VAL A 33 88.24 28.42 25.70
C VAL A 33 88.67 29.04 24.36
N SER A 34 87.86 29.97 23.82
CA SER A 34 88.24 31.35 23.42
C SER A 34 87.46 31.90 22.23
N ALA A 35 87.09 33.18 22.37
CA ALA A 35 86.72 34.15 21.31
C ALA A 35 85.36 33.91 20.62
N SER A 36 84.50 34.89 20.35
CA SER A 36 84.45 36.32 20.67
C SER A 36 83.13 36.82 20.05
N ARG A 37 82.42 37.66 20.80
CA ARG A 37 81.33 38.59 20.42
C ARG A 37 80.90 38.63 18.93
N ALA A 38 79.60 38.42 18.71
CA ALA A 38 78.80 39.30 17.86
C ALA A 38 77.36 39.34 18.41
N GLN A 39 76.94 40.55 18.75
CA GLN A 39 75.61 40.92 19.26
C GLN A 39 75.06 41.92 18.25
N THR A 40 73.88 41.62 17.68
CA THR A 40 72.89 42.50 17.01
C THR A 40 71.99 41.57 16.16
N ASP A 41 70.69 41.76 15.96
CA ASP A 41 69.66 42.62 16.52
C ASP A 41 68.32 42.02 16.09
N ALA A 42 67.30 42.17 16.94
CA ALA A 42 65.86 42.15 16.69
C ALA A 42 65.27 41.37 15.48
N ALA A 43 64.61 40.23 15.77
CA ALA A 43 63.18 40.04 15.48
C ALA A 43 62.69 38.72 16.12
N ALA A 44 62.20 38.81 17.36
CA ALA A 44 61.41 37.74 17.96
C ALA A 44 60.05 37.67 17.24
N GLY A 45 59.97 36.82 16.20
CA GLY A 45 58.75 36.49 15.50
C GLY A 45 58.43 35.01 15.71
N ALA A 46 58.05 34.64 16.93
CA ALA A 46 57.36 33.38 17.14
C ALA A 46 56.07 33.44 16.31
N VAL A 47 55.95 32.58 15.30
CA VAL A 47 54.67 32.35 14.65
C VAL A 47 53.80 31.67 15.70
N ALA A 48 53.03 32.48 16.42
CA ALA A 48 51.99 31.99 17.30
C ALA A 48 50.99 31.25 16.42
N GLU A 49 50.86 29.94 16.63
CA GLU A 49 49.80 29.14 16.06
C GLU A 49 48.47 29.77 16.49
N ALA A 50 47.73 30.33 15.53
CA ALA A 50 46.46 30.97 15.82
C ALA A 50 45.52 29.95 16.49
N PRO A 51 44.85 30.29 17.59
CA PRO A 51 43.98 29.36 18.29
C PRO A 51 42.86 28.91 17.35
N ALA A 52 42.70 27.59 17.19
CA ALA A 52 41.68 27.02 16.33
C ALA A 52 40.29 27.52 16.74
N THR A 53 39.61 28.19 15.82
CA THR A 53 38.27 28.71 16.05
C THR A 53 37.31 27.53 16.26
N PRO A 54 36.62 27.42 17.41
CA PRO A 54 35.74 26.29 17.66
C PRO A 54 34.55 26.35 16.71
N VAL A 55 34.36 25.27 15.95
CA VAL A 55 33.25 25.10 15.01
C VAL A 55 32.30 24.01 15.50
N SER A 56 31.00 24.26 15.38
CA SER A 56 29.97 23.29 15.75
C SER A 56 29.88 22.20 14.69
N VAL A 57 30.07 20.95 15.10
CA VAL A 57 29.92 19.77 14.24
C VAL A 57 28.85 18.84 14.80
N ALA A 58 28.09 18.19 13.92
CA ALA A 58 27.10 17.17 14.28
C ALA A 58 27.42 15.86 13.51
N ALA A 59 27.26 14.72 14.19
CA ALA A 59 27.44 13.41 13.59
C ALA A 59 26.19 13.01 12.78
N VAL A 60 26.37 12.64 11.52
CA VAL A 60 25.27 12.17 10.65
C VAL A 60 24.95 10.71 10.99
N VAL A 61 23.75 10.45 11.50
CA VAL A 61 23.23 9.10 11.72
C VAL A 61 22.32 8.76 10.54
N GLN A 62 22.66 7.70 9.81
CA GLN A 62 21.80 7.17 8.76
C GLN A 62 20.76 6.25 9.41
N SER A 63 19.49 6.52 9.14
CA SER A 63 18.37 5.69 9.57
C SER A 63 17.42 5.52 8.40
N ASP A 64 16.87 4.33 8.23
CA ASP A 64 15.81 4.10 7.26
C ASP A 64 14.56 4.86 7.68
N VAL A 65 14.15 5.83 6.85
CA VAL A 65 12.93 6.61 7.04
C VAL A 65 11.95 6.20 5.95
N ALA A 66 10.82 5.64 6.34
CA ALA A 66 9.70 5.42 5.43
C ALA A 66 8.98 6.75 5.22
N ALA A 67 9.01 7.26 3.99
CA ALA A 67 8.16 8.37 3.57
C ALA A 67 6.77 7.82 3.24
N TRP A 68 5.74 8.42 3.81
CA TRP A 68 4.34 8.11 3.51
C TRP A 68 3.75 9.27 2.71
N ASP A 69 3.01 8.94 1.67
CA ASP A 69 2.27 9.91 0.87
C ASP A 69 0.77 9.71 1.14
N GLU A 70 0.10 10.72 1.69
CA GLU A 70 -1.35 10.71 1.88
C GLU A 70 -2.08 11.22 0.64
N PHE A 71 -3.03 10.42 0.16
CA PHE A 71 -3.93 10.80 -0.93
C PHE A 71 -5.38 10.71 -0.46
N SER A 72 -6.19 11.71 -0.83
CA SER A 72 -7.64 11.67 -0.63
C SER A 72 -8.29 10.76 -1.69
N GLY A 73 -9.01 9.73 -1.25
CA GLY A 73 -9.82 8.87 -2.11
C GLY A 73 -11.30 8.91 -1.73
N ARG A 74 -12.16 8.42 -2.63
CA ARG A 74 -13.57 8.16 -2.35
C ARG A 74 -13.84 6.67 -2.39
N LEU A 75 -14.58 6.18 -1.40
CA LEU A 75 -15.10 4.82 -1.41
C LEU A 75 -16.42 4.80 -2.18
N GLU A 76 -16.57 3.82 -3.06
CA GLU A 76 -17.80 3.56 -3.77
C GLU A 76 -18.22 2.10 -3.55
N ALA A 77 -19.52 1.83 -3.73
CA ALA A 77 -20.04 0.47 -3.64
C ALA A 77 -19.46 -0.37 -4.79
N VAL A 78 -18.99 -1.58 -4.47
CA VAL A 78 -18.48 -2.54 -5.48
C VAL A 78 -19.57 -2.87 -6.50
N GLU A 79 -20.80 -3.05 -6.02
CA GLU A 79 -21.98 -3.28 -6.84
C GLU A 79 -23.13 -2.40 -6.34
N ARG A 80 -23.82 -1.76 -7.28
CA ARG A 80 -25.04 -0.99 -7.00
C ARG A 80 -26.14 -1.52 -7.90
N VAL A 81 -27.24 -1.95 -7.30
CA VAL A 81 -28.39 -2.51 -8.02
C VAL A 81 -29.64 -1.74 -7.63
N ASP A 82 -30.32 -1.19 -8.63
CA ASP A 82 -31.65 -0.62 -8.45
C ASP A 82 -32.70 -1.73 -8.53
N ILE A 83 -33.44 -1.94 -7.44
CA ILE A 83 -34.54 -2.90 -7.43
C ILE A 83 -35.77 -2.26 -8.06
N ARG A 84 -36.29 -2.89 -9.11
CA ARG A 84 -37.46 -2.43 -9.87
C ARG A 84 -38.46 -3.56 -9.98
N SER A 85 -39.74 -3.23 -9.93
CA SER A 85 -40.77 -4.23 -10.20
C SER A 85 -40.70 -4.66 -11.67
N ARG A 86 -40.79 -5.97 -11.90
CA ARG A 86 -40.91 -6.55 -13.26
C ARG A 86 -42.33 -6.44 -13.81
N VAL A 87 -43.31 -6.24 -12.93
CA VAL A 87 -44.74 -6.27 -13.25
C VAL A 87 -45.43 -5.04 -12.68
N ALA A 88 -46.43 -4.50 -13.38
CA ALA A 88 -47.13 -3.30 -12.94
C ALA A 88 -48.23 -3.63 -11.93
N GLY A 89 -48.18 -3.05 -10.74
CA GLY A 89 -49.24 -3.28 -9.75
C GLY A 89 -49.05 -2.44 -8.49
N THR A 90 -50.05 -2.50 -7.63
CA THR A 90 -50.03 -1.81 -6.34
C THR A 90 -49.21 -2.60 -5.33
N ILE A 91 -48.40 -1.91 -4.54
CA ILE A 91 -47.65 -2.53 -3.43
C ILE A 91 -48.65 -2.87 -2.32
N GLN A 92 -48.74 -4.15 -1.97
CA GLN A 92 -49.57 -4.66 -0.89
C GLN A 92 -48.84 -4.63 0.46
N ALA A 93 -47.54 -4.96 0.47
CA ALA A 93 -46.74 -4.98 1.69
C ALA A 93 -45.25 -4.77 1.43
N THR A 94 -44.57 -4.21 2.43
CA THR A 94 -43.10 -4.04 2.48
C THR A 94 -42.54 -4.88 3.62
N HIS A 95 -41.51 -5.67 3.33
CA HIS A 95 -40.99 -6.71 4.23
C HIS A 95 -39.59 -6.43 4.77
N PHE A 96 -39.09 -5.20 4.59
CA PHE A 96 -37.79 -4.78 5.08
C PHE A 96 -37.89 -3.44 5.81
N ARG A 97 -36.88 -3.16 6.63
CA ARG A 97 -36.68 -1.86 7.26
C ARG A 97 -35.64 -1.08 6.48
N GLU A 98 -35.83 0.23 6.37
CA GLU A 98 -34.86 1.10 5.70
C GLU A 98 -33.46 0.96 6.31
N GLY A 99 -32.44 0.85 5.46
CA GLY A 99 -31.05 0.65 5.86
C GLY A 99 -30.70 -0.77 6.35
N ALA A 100 -31.66 -1.71 6.36
CA ALA A 100 -31.38 -3.10 6.74
C ALA A 100 -30.54 -3.83 5.68
N LEU A 101 -29.67 -4.74 6.13
CA LEU A 101 -29.01 -5.69 5.25
C LEU A 101 -30.01 -6.73 4.76
N VAL A 102 -30.13 -6.86 3.44
CA VAL A 102 -30.97 -7.85 2.77
C VAL A 102 -30.10 -8.77 1.91
N LYS A 103 -30.52 -10.03 1.79
CA LYS A 103 -29.82 -11.04 0.99
C LYS A 103 -30.54 -11.23 -0.34
N LYS A 104 -29.81 -11.81 -1.29
CA LYS A 104 -30.39 -12.20 -2.58
C LYS A 104 -31.50 -13.23 -2.36
N GLY A 105 -32.67 -12.95 -2.94
CA GLY A 105 -33.83 -13.83 -2.87
C GLY A 105 -34.79 -13.52 -1.72
N ASP A 106 -34.44 -12.59 -0.84
CA ASP A 106 -35.34 -12.15 0.23
C ASP A 106 -36.58 -11.47 -0.38
N LEU A 107 -37.74 -11.72 0.22
CA LEU A 107 -38.98 -11.04 -0.14
C LEU A 107 -38.88 -9.60 0.39
N LEU A 108 -38.79 -8.63 -0.52
CA LEU A 108 -38.71 -7.21 -0.15
C LEU A 108 -40.08 -6.55 -0.22
N LEU A 109 -40.84 -6.86 -1.27
CA LEU A 109 -42.10 -6.20 -1.61
C LEU A 109 -43.09 -7.27 -2.10
N THR A 110 -44.34 -7.18 -1.65
CA THR A 110 -45.46 -7.95 -2.20
C THR A 110 -46.30 -7.02 -3.06
N ILE A 111 -46.54 -7.42 -4.30
CA ILE A 111 -47.45 -6.74 -5.24
C ILE A 111 -48.79 -7.46 -5.18
N ASP A 112 -49.90 -6.72 -5.29
CA ASP A 112 -51.24 -7.30 -5.32
C ASP A 112 -51.35 -8.42 -6.38
N PRO A 113 -51.61 -9.68 -5.97
CA PRO A 113 -51.66 -10.80 -6.90
C PRO A 113 -53.00 -10.94 -7.62
N ALA A 114 -54.07 -10.28 -7.18
CA ALA A 114 -55.43 -10.48 -7.69
C ALA A 114 -55.56 -10.39 -9.23
N PRO A 115 -55.05 -9.34 -9.91
CA PRO A 115 -55.15 -9.27 -11.37
C PRO A 115 -54.34 -10.35 -12.08
N TYR A 116 -53.21 -10.76 -11.51
CA TYR A 116 -52.36 -11.81 -12.07
C TYR A 116 -52.96 -13.20 -11.88
N ALA A 117 -53.55 -13.47 -10.71
CA ALA A 117 -54.24 -14.71 -10.43
C ALA A 117 -55.45 -14.91 -11.37
N ALA A 118 -56.24 -13.86 -11.59
CA ALA A 118 -57.34 -13.89 -12.54
C ALA A 118 -56.87 -14.16 -13.98
N GLU A 119 -55.73 -13.61 -14.38
CA GLU A 119 -55.17 -13.84 -15.71
C GLU A 119 -54.64 -15.27 -15.89
N VAL A 120 -54.04 -15.85 -14.85
CA VAL A 120 -53.64 -17.27 -14.82
C VAL A 120 -54.87 -18.17 -14.95
N GLU A 121 -55.91 -17.92 -14.15
CA GLU A 121 -57.16 -18.69 -14.21
C GLU A 121 -57.81 -18.62 -15.60
N ARG A 122 -57.83 -17.42 -16.20
CA ARG A 122 -58.33 -17.22 -17.57
C ARG A 122 -57.52 -18.02 -18.59
N ALA A 123 -56.20 -18.05 -18.46
CA ALA A 123 -55.32 -18.82 -19.36
C ALA A 123 -55.53 -20.33 -19.19
N ASP A 124 -55.66 -20.81 -17.95
CA ASP A 124 -55.90 -22.22 -17.64
C ASP A 124 -57.25 -22.69 -18.21
N ALA A 125 -58.30 -21.87 -18.11
CA ALA A 125 -59.59 -22.16 -18.73
C ALA A 125 -59.49 -22.27 -20.26
N GLN A 126 -58.64 -21.45 -20.90
CA GLN A 126 -58.40 -21.52 -22.35
C GLN A 126 -57.66 -22.80 -22.74
N VAL A 127 -56.68 -23.23 -21.94
CA VAL A 127 -55.99 -24.51 -22.12
C VAL A 127 -56.97 -25.67 -21.99
N ALA A 128 -57.81 -25.68 -20.95
CA ALA A 128 -58.83 -26.72 -20.75
C ALA A 128 -59.82 -26.79 -21.91
N ALA A 129 -60.32 -25.64 -22.38
CA ALA A 129 -61.21 -25.58 -23.53
C ALA A 129 -60.53 -26.08 -24.82
N ALA A 130 -59.24 -25.79 -25.02
CA ALA A 130 -58.48 -26.29 -26.17
C ALA A 130 -58.29 -27.81 -26.11
N GLN A 131 -57.99 -28.35 -24.92
CA GLN A 131 -57.88 -29.80 -24.71
C GLN A 131 -59.21 -30.51 -24.98
N ALA A 132 -60.33 -29.94 -24.54
CA ALA A 132 -61.66 -30.47 -24.82
C ALA A 132 -61.96 -30.49 -26.33
N ARG A 133 -61.61 -29.43 -27.06
CA ARG A 133 -61.73 -29.39 -28.53
C ARG A 133 -60.88 -30.47 -29.22
N VAL A 134 -59.65 -30.68 -28.76
CA VAL A 134 -58.78 -31.75 -29.30
C VAL A 134 -59.40 -33.13 -29.04
N ALA A 135 -59.91 -33.37 -27.84
CA ALA A 135 -60.56 -34.63 -27.50
C ALA A 135 -61.81 -34.88 -28.37
N GLN A 136 -62.65 -33.85 -28.56
CA GLN A 136 -63.83 -33.92 -29.42
C GLN A 136 -63.45 -34.18 -30.89
N ALA A 137 -62.46 -33.46 -31.41
CA ALA A 137 -61.99 -33.64 -32.79
C ALA A 137 -61.41 -35.04 -33.03
N LYS A 138 -60.66 -35.60 -32.06
CA LYS A 138 -60.17 -36.98 -32.12
C LYS A 138 -61.33 -37.99 -32.15
N GLY A 139 -62.32 -37.83 -31.26
CA GLY A 139 -63.50 -38.70 -31.24
C GLY A 139 -64.31 -38.64 -32.54
N GLU A 140 -64.48 -37.46 -33.14
CA GLU A 140 -65.15 -37.30 -34.43
C GLU A 140 -64.37 -37.95 -35.57
N HIS A 141 -63.04 -37.81 -35.55
CA HIS A 141 -62.15 -38.43 -36.53
C HIS A 141 -62.24 -39.96 -36.48
N GLU A 142 -62.14 -40.55 -35.30
CA GLU A 142 -62.28 -42.00 -35.09
C GLU A 142 -63.66 -42.53 -35.53
N ARG A 143 -64.72 -41.77 -35.23
CA ARG A 143 -66.07 -42.13 -35.68
C ARG A 143 -66.17 -42.12 -37.20
N SER A 144 -65.66 -41.07 -37.84
CA SER A 144 -65.68 -40.92 -39.31
C SER A 144 -64.93 -42.06 -40.00
N GLN A 145 -63.79 -42.50 -39.45
CA GLN A 145 -63.05 -43.65 -39.97
C GLN A 145 -63.86 -44.95 -39.93
N ARG A 146 -64.57 -45.23 -38.83
CA ARG A 146 -65.38 -46.45 -38.68
C ARG A 146 -66.57 -46.54 -39.64
N LEU A 147 -67.10 -45.40 -40.08
CA LEU A 147 -68.27 -45.35 -40.97
C LEU A 147 -67.89 -45.42 -42.46
N TRP A 148 -66.62 -45.26 -42.80
CA TRP A 148 -66.12 -45.28 -44.17
C TRP A 148 -65.55 -46.66 -44.59
N SER A 149 -65.13 -47.48 -43.62
CA SER A 149 -64.71 -48.88 -43.83
C SER A 149 -65.92 -49.81 -43.93
#